data_AF-A0A7C1BYB0-F1
#
_entry.id   AF-A0A7C1BYB0-F1
#
_cell.length_a   1.000
_cell.length_b   1.000
_cell.length_c   1.000
_cell.angle_alpha   90.00
_cell.angle_beta   90.00
_cell.angle_gamma   90.00
#
_symmetry.space_group_name_H-M   'P 1'
#
loop_
_entity.id
_entity.type
_entity.pdbx_description
1 polymer ?
#
loop_
_entity_poly.entity_id
_entity_poly.type
_entity_poly.pdbx_seq_one_letter_code
_entity_poly.pdbx_strand_id
1 'polypeptide(L)' 'MDTINIKGAKVHNLKNINLQIPKNKLVVITGVSGSGKSS' A
#
# COMPACT_ATOMS: atom_id res chain seq x y z
N MET A 1 6.43 14.71 9.35
CA MET A 1 7.09 13.95 8.26
C MET A 1 6.09 13.87 7.11
N ASP A 2 6.53 14.14 5.88
CA ASP A 2 5.63 14.17 4.71
C ASP A 2 5.36 12.74 4.19
N THR A 3 4.09 12.40 3.94
CA THR A 3 3.63 11.04 3.57
C THR A 3 2.60 11.08 2.44
N ILE A 4 2.58 10.03 1.63
CA ILE A 4 1.47 9.71 0.73
C ILE A 4 0.46 8.90 1.54
N ASN A 5 -0.77 9.41 1.66
CA ASN A 5 -1.82 8.77 2.46
C ASN A 5 -2.85 8.11 1.54
N ILE A 6 -3.00 6.81 1.66
CA ILE A 6 -4.00 6.01 0.95
C ILE A 6 -5.09 5.64 1.95
N LYS A 7 -6.34 5.96 1.62
CA LYS A 7 -7.51 5.64 2.46
C LYS A 7 -8.48 4.75 1.70
N GLY A 8 -8.86 3.64 2.32
CA GLY A 8 -9.88 2.72 1.84
C GLY A 8 -9.55 2.07 0.49
N ALA A 9 -8.31 1.63 0.29
CA ALA A 9 -7.94 0.91 -0.92
C ALA A 9 -8.68 -0.43 -1.01
N LYS A 10 -9.39 -0.64 -2.12
CA LYS A 10 -10.29 -1.77 -2.36
C LYS A 10 -10.11 -2.42 -3.74
N VAL A 11 -9.04 -2.09 -4.46
CA VAL A 11 -8.78 -2.63 -5.79
C VAL A 11 -8.46 -4.12 -5.68
N HIS A 12 -9.04 -4.94 -6.56
CA HIS A 12 -8.93 -6.40 -6.56
C HIS A 12 -9.25 -7.04 -5.19
N ASN A 13 -8.24 -7.60 -4.54
CA ASN A 13 -8.35 -8.34 -3.28
C ASN A 13 -8.02 -7.48 -2.04
N LEU A 14 -7.81 -6.17 -2.20
CA LEU A 14 -7.55 -5.27 -1.09
C LEU A 14 -8.79 -5.10 -0.22
N LYS A 15 -8.61 -5.28 1.09
CA LYS A 15 -9.69 -5.33 2.07
C LYS A 15 -9.94 -3.96 2.73
N ASN A 16 -10.22 -2.93 1.94
CA ASN A 16 -10.48 -1.57 2.43
C ASN A 16 -9.34 -1.04 3.33
N ILE A 17 -8.10 -1.12 2.85
CA ILE A 17 -6.92 -0.83 3.68
C ILE A 17 -6.58 0.67 3.68
N ASN A 18 -6.06 1.14 4.81
CA ASN A 18 -5.49 2.48 4.96
C ASN A 18 -3.98 2.35 5.15
N LEU A 19 -3.19 3.16 4.43
CA LEU A 19 -1.73 3.08 4.51
C LEU A 19 -1.07 4.45 4.32
N GLN A 20 0.10 4.63 4.91
CA GLN A 20 0.92 5.82 4.78
C GLN A 20 2.30 5.45 4.25
N ILE A 21 2.69 6.01 3.10
CA ILE A 21 4.01 5.78 2.50
C ILE A 21 4.86 7.03 2.74
N PRO A 22 6.02 6.93 3.40
CA PRO A 22 6.90 8.08 3.57
C PRO A 22 7.45 8.55 2.22
N LYS A 23 7.40 9.87 1.98
CA LYS A 23 8.02 10.45 0.78
C LYS A 23 9.55 10.45 0.89
N ASN A 24 10.22 10.50 -0.25
CA ASN A 24 11.68 10.58 -0.36
C ASN A 24 12.43 9.41 0.32
N LYS A 25 11.80 8.24 0.37
CA LYS A 25 12.39 7.00 0.89
C LYS A 25 12.17 5.88 -0.10
N LEU A 26 13.12 4.94 -0.15
CA LEU A 26 12.92 3.66 -0.80
C LEU A 26 12.01 2.80 0.10
N VAL A 27 10.81 2.48 -0.39
CA VAL A 27 9.83 1.65 0.31
C VAL A 27 9.63 0.37 -0.46
N VAL A 28 9.79 -0.77 0.22
CA VAL A 28 9.64 -2.10 -0.38
C VAL A 28 8.30 -2.69 0.06
N ILE A 29 7.48 -3.08 -0.91
CA ILE A 29 6.23 -3.81 -0.67
C ILE A 29 6.48 -5.30 -0.98
N THR A 30 6.28 -6.16 0.01
CA THR A 30 6.55 -7.60 -0.07
C THR A 30 5.33 -8.43 0.36
N GLY A 31 5.39 -9.75 0.16
CA GLY A 31 4.31 -10.69 0.45
C GLY A 31 4.16 -11.80 -0.60
N VAL A 32 3.47 -12.88 -0.20
CA VAL A 32 3.22 -14.07 -1.03
C VAL A 32 2.51 -13.75 -2.36
N SER A 33 2.65 -14.60 -3.38
CA SER A 33 1.94 -14.42 -4.65
C SER A 33 0.44 -14.25 -4.42
N GLY A 34 -0.20 -13.31 -5.13
CA GLY A 34 -1.62 -13.00 -4.96
C GLY A 34 -1.99 -12.17 -3.72
N SER A 35 -1.04 -11.71 -2.88
CA SER A 35 -1.35 -10.95 -1.65
C SER A 35 -1.83 -9.50 -1.86
N GLY A 36 -1.95 -9.03 -3.10
CA GLY A 36 -2.41 -7.66 -3.41
C GLY A 36 -1.31 -6.59 -3.43
N LYS A 37 -0.05 -6.96 -3.67
CA LYS A 37 1.09 -6.00 -3.75
C LYS A 37 1.06 -5.11 -5.00
N SER A 38 0.56 -5.67 -6.10
CA SER A 38 0.48 -5.00 -7.41
C SER A 38 -0.90 -4.39 -7.66
N SER A 39 -1.82 -4.54 -6.69
CA SER A 39 -3.20 -4.09 -6.76
C SER A 39 -3.36 -2.69 -6.18
#